data_AF-B8BVD5-F1
#
_entry.id   AF-B8BVD5-F1
#
_cell.length_a   1.000
_cell.length_b   1.000
_cell.length_c   1.000
_cell.angle_alpha   90.00
_cell.angle_beta   90.00
_cell.angle_gamma   90.00
#
_symmetry.space_group_name_H-M   'P 1'
#
loop_
_entity.id
_entity.type
_entity.pdbx_description
1 polymer ?
#
loop_
_entity_poly.entity_id
_entity_poly.type
_entity_poly.pdbx_seq_one_letter_code
_entity_poly.pdbx_strand_id
1 'polypeptide(L)'
;MAIRQLGSVSTKAARAVRDGYAASMASIVSVFLLMWLRTAMSYQHVKGVSMSEAISQLYADGGIPRFYKGLVPALVMMPLSRFGDIFSNEAAREFLSGNAWPAALVTMVASSMAAAWRIIISPADTTKTMMQVHGKEGLALLRNKVAKSGPSALFEGALGASAATWVG
;
A
#
# COMPACT_ATOMS: atom_id res chain seq x y z
N MET A 1 36.93 11.63 -8.55
CA MET A 1 35.58 12.26 -8.54
C MET A 1 34.46 11.22 -8.39
N ALA A 2 34.52 10.08 -9.11
CA ALA A 2 33.52 9.00 -9.03
C ALA A 2 33.30 8.38 -7.63
N ILE A 3 34.35 8.21 -6.81
CA ILE A 3 34.23 7.60 -5.46
C ILE A 3 33.45 8.50 -4.49
N ARG A 4 33.59 9.83 -4.59
CA ARG A 4 32.79 10.78 -3.80
C ARG A 4 31.33 10.84 -4.24
N GLN A 5 31.08 10.62 -5.54
CA GLN A 5 29.73 10.59 -6.12
C GLN A 5 29.00 9.28 -5.74
N LEU A 6 29.71 8.15 -5.70
CA LEU A 6 29.21 6.88 -5.16
C LEU A 6 28.91 6.98 -3.65
N GLY A 7 29.80 7.64 -2.89
CA GLY A 7 29.60 7.88 -1.46
C GLY A 7 28.38 8.77 -1.16
N SER A 8 28.13 9.80 -1.97
CA SER A 8 26.98 10.69 -1.80
C SER A 8 25.65 10.07 -2.28
N VAL A 9 25.68 9.19 -3.29
CA VAL A 9 24.51 8.40 -3.69
C VAL A 9 24.17 7.37 -2.61
N SER A 10 25.17 6.74 -1.98
CA SER A 10 24.95 5.77 -0.90
C SER A 10 24.32 6.40 0.35
N THR A 11 24.72 7.63 0.72
CA THR A 11 24.16 8.30 1.91
C THR A 11 22.74 8.82 1.67
N LYS A 12 22.44 9.27 0.45
CA LYS A 12 21.09 9.62 0.01
C LYS A 12 20.16 8.40 0.05
N ALA A 13 20.53 7.33 -0.66
CA ALA A 13 19.76 6.09 -0.62
C ALA A 13 19.53 5.55 0.80
N ALA A 14 20.52 5.66 1.69
CA ALA A 14 20.38 5.27 3.09
C ALA A 14 19.36 6.13 3.85
N ARG A 15 19.25 7.44 3.55
CA ARG A 15 18.25 8.33 4.14
C ARG A 15 16.84 7.97 3.66
N ALA A 16 16.63 7.80 2.36
CA ALA A 16 15.35 7.37 1.81
C ALA A 16 14.87 6.03 2.39
N VAL A 17 15.79 5.06 2.58
CA VAL A 17 15.47 3.77 3.21
C VAL A 17 15.12 3.93 4.69
N ARG A 18 15.88 4.74 5.44
CA ARG A 18 15.60 5.02 6.85
C ARG A 18 14.22 5.65 7.03
N ASP A 19 13.90 6.63 6.20
CA ASP A 19 12.65 7.38 6.28
C ASP A 19 11.46 6.48 5.87
N GLY A 20 11.64 5.62 4.86
CA GLY A 20 10.68 4.55 4.52
C GLY A 20 10.47 3.54 5.65
N TYR A 21 11.53 3.14 6.36
CA TYR A 21 11.43 2.22 7.49
C TYR A 21 10.67 2.84 8.68
N ALA A 22 10.96 4.11 8.99
CA ALA A 22 10.21 4.84 10.02
C ALA A 22 8.71 4.93 9.67
N ALA A 23 8.38 5.20 8.40
CA ALA A 23 7.00 5.22 7.92
C ALA A 23 6.32 3.85 8.02
N SER A 24 7.06 2.77 7.77
CA SER A 24 6.57 1.39 7.92
C SER A 24 6.18 1.09 9.37
N MET A 25 7.03 1.46 10.32
CA MET A 25 6.77 1.28 11.75
C MET A 25 5.57 2.10 12.23
N ALA A 26 5.47 3.37 11.80
CA ALA A 26 4.30 4.21 12.08
C ALA A 26 3.01 3.59 11.52
N SER A 27 3.11 2.96 10.35
CA SER A 27 1.97 2.31 9.70
C SER A 27 1.46 1.12 10.50
N ILE A 28 2.34 0.30 11.08
CA ILE A 28 1.95 -0.83 11.96
C ILE A 28 1.11 -0.33 13.13
N VAL A 29 1.57 0.73 13.82
CA VAL A 29 0.84 1.32 14.95
C VAL A 29 -0.51 1.86 14.48
N SER A 30 -0.56 2.52 13.32
CA SER A 30 -1.81 3.03 12.74
C SER A 30 -2.78 1.92 12.34
N VAL A 31 -2.29 0.73 11.95
CA VAL A 31 -3.14 -0.43 11.66
C VAL A 31 -3.88 -0.82 12.92
N PHE A 32 -3.18 -1.03 14.04
CA PHE A 32 -3.83 -1.45 15.28
C PHE A 32 -4.85 -0.41 15.79
N LEU A 33 -4.48 0.87 15.77
CA LEU A 33 -5.33 1.94 16.29
C LEU A 33 -6.58 2.20 15.43
N LEU A 34 -6.44 2.14 14.10
CA LEU A 34 -7.46 2.63 13.17
C LEU A 34 -8.13 1.52 12.35
N MET A 35 -7.79 0.25 12.55
CA MET A 35 -8.37 -0.83 11.76
C MET A 35 -9.88 -0.93 11.96
N TRP A 36 -10.39 -0.80 13.19
CA TRP A 36 -11.84 -0.86 13.44
C TRP A 36 -12.61 0.22 12.65
N LEU A 37 -12.07 1.43 12.61
CA LEU A 37 -12.64 2.54 11.85
C LEU A 37 -12.53 2.30 10.35
N ARG A 38 -11.38 1.79 9.87
CA ARG A 38 -11.21 1.47 8.44
C ARG A 38 -12.18 0.38 7.98
N THR A 39 -12.41 -0.63 8.81
CA THR A 39 -13.38 -1.69 8.53
C THR A 39 -14.81 -1.13 8.48
N ALA A 40 -15.18 -0.26 9.43
CA ALA A 40 -16.48 0.41 9.44
C ALA A 40 -16.67 1.31 8.21
N MET A 41 -15.69 2.14 7.85
CA MET A 41 -15.73 2.95 6.63
C MET A 41 -15.82 2.11 5.37
N SER A 42 -15.09 0.99 5.28
CA SER A 42 -15.15 0.10 4.11
C SER A 42 -16.54 -0.54 3.98
N TYR A 43 -17.13 -0.96 5.11
CA TYR A 43 -18.49 -1.47 5.14
C TYR A 43 -19.51 -0.40 4.72
N GLN A 44 -19.33 0.83 5.22
CA GLN A 44 -20.14 1.99 4.86
C GLN A 44 -20.12 2.24 3.34
N HIS A 45 -18.95 2.23 2.70
CA HIS A 45 -18.82 2.48 1.26
C HIS A 45 -19.47 1.38 0.41
N VAL A 46 -19.38 0.12 0.83
CA VAL A 46 -19.96 -1.00 0.08
C VAL A 46 -21.47 -1.09 0.25
N LYS A 47 -21.98 -0.84 1.46
CA LYS A 47 -23.40 -0.97 1.79
C LYS A 47 -24.20 0.33 1.67
N GLY A 48 -23.53 1.48 1.54
CA GLY A 48 -24.17 2.79 1.44
C GLY A 48 -24.91 3.24 2.70
N VAL A 49 -24.60 2.65 3.86
CA VAL A 49 -25.26 2.97 5.15
C VAL A 49 -24.57 4.14 5.85
N SER A 50 -25.15 4.66 6.94
CA SER A 50 -24.45 5.62 7.80
C SER A 50 -23.38 4.95 8.67
N MET A 51 -22.42 5.72 9.19
CA MET A 51 -21.33 5.17 10.03
C MET A 51 -21.85 4.50 11.31
N SER A 52 -22.86 5.08 11.96
CA SER A 52 -23.47 4.50 13.17
C SER A 52 -24.15 3.16 12.88
N GLU A 53 -24.86 3.07 11.76
CA GLU A 53 -25.46 1.82 11.29
C GLU A 53 -24.40 0.79 10.89
N ALA A 54 -23.33 1.20 10.21
CA ALA A 54 -22.22 0.31 9.86
C ALA A 54 -21.59 -0.33 11.10
N ILE A 55 -21.34 0.46 12.15
CA ILE A 55 -20.78 -0.04 13.42
C ILE A 55 -21.75 -0.99 14.13
N SER A 56 -23.04 -0.62 14.20
CA SER A 56 -24.08 -1.45 14.82
C SER A 56 -24.23 -2.80 14.11
N GLN A 57 -24.31 -2.79 12.77
CA GLN A 57 -24.40 -4.00 11.95
C GLN A 57 -23.14 -4.85 12.07
N LEU A 58 -21.95 -4.25 12.06
CA LEU A 58 -20.70 -5.00 12.25
C LEU A 58 -20.63 -5.68 13.61
N TYR A 59 -21.12 -4.99 14.64
CA TYR A 59 -21.17 -5.53 16.00
C TYR A 59 -22.18 -6.66 16.11
N ALA A 60 -23.35 -6.53 15.47
CA ALA A 60 -24.35 -7.61 15.39
C ALA A 60 -23.83 -8.85 14.62
N ASP A 61 -23.04 -8.65 13.56
CA ASP A 61 -22.51 -9.72 12.70
C ASP A 61 -21.42 -10.58 13.38
N GLY A 62 -20.79 -10.11 14.45
CA GLY A 62 -19.70 -10.88 15.09
C GLY A 62 -18.88 -10.15 16.14
N GLY A 63 -19.42 -9.09 16.74
CA GLY A 63 -18.81 -8.34 17.83
C GLY A 63 -17.44 -7.74 17.49
N ILE A 64 -16.63 -7.54 18.51
CA ILE A 64 -15.30 -6.93 18.43
C ILE A 64 -14.36 -7.67 17.44
N PRO A 65 -14.31 -9.02 17.38
CA PRO A 65 -13.45 -9.72 16.43
C PRO A 65 -13.78 -9.43 14.96
N ARG A 66 -15.01 -9.02 14.62
CA ARG A 66 -15.41 -8.69 13.25
C ARG A 66 -14.65 -7.48 12.70
N PHE A 67 -14.37 -6.49 13.56
CA PHE A 67 -13.63 -5.28 13.20
C PHE A 67 -12.16 -5.54 12.82
N TYR A 68 -11.60 -6.64 13.31
CA TYR A 68 -10.19 -7.03 13.08
C TYR A 68 -10.03 -8.21 12.10
N LYS A 69 -11.11 -8.67 11.43
CA LYS A 69 -10.98 -9.67 10.36
C LYS A 69 -10.17 -9.08 9.20
N GLY A 70 -9.02 -9.69 8.91
CA GLY A 70 -8.07 -9.18 7.90
C GLY A 70 -6.88 -8.40 8.46
N LEU A 71 -6.61 -8.48 9.77
CA LEU A 71 -5.51 -7.80 10.46
C LEU A 71 -4.14 -8.26 9.96
N VAL A 72 -3.92 -9.57 9.89
CA VAL A 72 -2.66 -10.16 9.44
C VAL A 72 -2.24 -9.64 8.06
N PRO A 73 -3.08 -9.70 7.00
CA PRO A 73 -2.66 -9.18 5.71
C PRO A 73 -2.63 -7.64 5.66
N ALA A 74 -3.35 -6.92 6.54
CA ALA A 74 -3.21 -5.47 6.68
C ALA A 74 -1.87 -5.04 7.29
N LEU A 75 -1.37 -5.80 8.27
CA LEU A 75 -0.10 -5.55 8.95
C LEU A 75 1.11 -5.74 8.05
N VAL A 76 1.04 -6.63 7.05
CA VAL A 76 2.14 -6.82 6.10
C VAL A 76 2.08 -5.78 4.98
N MET A 77 0.89 -5.55 4.45
CA MET A 77 0.74 -4.74 3.24
C MET A 77 0.83 -3.24 3.49
N MET A 78 0.24 -2.73 4.58
CA MET A 78 0.24 -1.29 4.79
C MET A 78 1.65 -0.73 5.03
N PRO A 79 2.50 -1.36 5.86
CA PRO A 79 3.87 -0.91 6.01
C PRO A 79 4.64 -0.99 4.70
N LEU A 80 4.45 -2.06 3.91
CA LEU A 80 5.13 -2.23 2.63
C LEU A 80 4.72 -1.17 1.58
N SER A 81 3.43 -0.82 1.53
CA SER A 81 2.95 0.27 0.67
C SER A 81 3.52 1.60 1.12
N ARG A 82 3.46 1.90 2.43
CA ARG A 82 3.93 3.17 2.99
C ARG A 82 5.44 3.34 2.91
N PHE A 83 6.20 2.25 3.00
CA PHE A 83 7.63 2.26 2.71
C PHE A 83 7.90 2.78 1.31
N GLY A 84 7.27 2.18 0.29
CA GLY A 84 7.54 2.52 -1.10
C GLY A 84 7.08 3.91 -1.49
N ASP A 85 5.95 4.38 -0.95
CA ASP A 85 5.47 5.74 -1.19
C ASP A 85 6.47 6.78 -0.68
N ILE A 86 7.00 6.60 0.54
CA ILE A 86 7.97 7.52 1.14
C ILE A 86 9.35 7.38 0.49
N PHE A 87 9.80 6.14 0.25
CA PHE A 87 11.05 5.87 -0.44
C PHE A 87 11.08 6.50 -1.84
N SER A 88 10.00 6.37 -2.61
CA SER A 88 9.91 6.94 -3.97
C SER A 88 9.95 8.47 -3.95
N ASN A 89 9.27 9.09 -2.99
CA ASN A 89 9.26 10.54 -2.82
C ASN A 89 10.63 11.09 -2.38
N GLU A 90 11.27 10.47 -1.38
CA GLU A 90 12.58 10.90 -0.90
C GLU A 90 13.68 10.60 -1.90
N ALA A 91 13.65 9.44 -2.55
CA ALA A 91 14.61 9.10 -3.60
C ALA A 91 14.53 10.10 -4.76
N ALA A 92 13.33 10.41 -5.26
CA ALA A 92 13.17 11.41 -6.32
C ALA A 92 13.69 12.78 -5.91
N ARG A 93 13.37 13.24 -4.69
CA ARG A 93 13.90 14.52 -4.16
C ARG A 93 15.42 14.52 -4.06
N GLU A 94 16.03 13.44 -3.58
CA GLU A 94 17.48 13.37 -3.41
C GLU A 94 18.25 13.18 -4.72
N PHE A 95 17.71 12.44 -5.69
CA PHE A 95 18.32 12.30 -7.02
C PHE A 95 18.24 13.59 -7.82
N LEU A 96 17.14 14.34 -7.72
CA LEU A 96 16.95 15.60 -8.45
C LEU A 96 17.43 16.85 -7.68
N SER A 97 17.83 16.72 -6.41
CA SER A 97 18.37 17.84 -5.59
C SER A 97 19.60 18.57 -6.18
N GLY A 98 20.26 18.01 -7.20
CA GLY A 98 21.50 18.54 -7.78
C GLY A 98 21.32 19.69 -8.79
N ASN A 99 20.16 19.79 -9.44
CA ASN A 99 19.83 20.95 -10.28
C ASN A 99 18.51 21.54 -9.76
N ALA A 100 18.30 22.85 -9.89
CA ALA A 100 17.05 23.54 -9.51
C ALA A 100 15.89 23.15 -10.45
N TRP A 101 15.55 21.86 -10.50
CA TRP A 101 14.46 21.35 -11.30
C TRP A 101 13.12 21.87 -10.75
N PRO A 102 12.16 22.21 -11.63
CA PRO A 102 10.83 22.60 -11.20
C PRO A 102 10.19 21.46 -10.38
N ALA A 103 9.49 21.83 -9.31
CA ALA A 103 8.85 20.87 -8.40
C ALA A 103 7.96 19.85 -9.13
N ALA A 104 7.33 20.26 -10.23
CA ALA A 104 6.54 19.39 -11.09
C ALA A 104 7.34 18.19 -11.61
N LEU A 105 8.60 18.39 -12.01
CA LEU A 105 9.44 17.34 -12.60
C LEU A 105 9.93 16.36 -11.52
N VAL A 106 10.21 16.86 -10.32
CA VAL A 106 10.54 16.03 -9.15
C VAL A 106 9.34 15.16 -8.76
N THR A 107 8.14 15.73 -8.74
CA THR A 107 6.91 14.98 -8.48
C THR A 107 6.62 13.97 -9.57
N MET A 108 6.81 14.29 -10.85
CA MET A 108 6.62 13.31 -11.94
C MET A 108 7.52 12.09 -11.80
N VAL A 109 8.78 12.28 -11.42
CA VAL A 109 9.72 11.17 -11.18
C VAL A 109 9.33 10.39 -9.93
N ALA A 110 8.95 11.09 -8.85
CA ALA A 110 8.45 10.46 -7.63
C ALA A 110 7.21 9.59 -7.90
N SER A 111 6.20 10.11 -8.62
CA SER A 111 4.98 9.41 -8.99
C SER A 111 5.26 8.23 -9.92
N SER A 112 6.24 8.33 -10.81
CA SER A 112 6.65 7.22 -11.68
C SER A 112 7.31 6.09 -10.89
N MET A 113 8.17 6.42 -9.93
CA MET A 113 8.78 5.45 -9.01
C MET A 113 7.74 4.81 -8.09
N ALA A 114 6.81 5.60 -7.57
CA ALA A 114 5.70 5.11 -6.73
C ALA A 114 4.77 4.17 -7.52
N ALA A 115 4.43 4.53 -8.76
CA ALA A 115 3.64 3.68 -9.65
C ALA A 115 4.36 2.36 -9.95
N ALA A 116 5.67 2.39 -10.22
CA ALA A 116 6.47 1.17 -10.41
C ALA A 116 6.49 0.29 -9.15
N TRP A 117 6.61 0.90 -7.96
CA TRP A 117 6.51 0.19 -6.69
C TRP A 117 5.14 -0.48 -6.53
N ARG A 118 4.06 0.23 -6.92
CA ARG A 118 2.68 -0.27 -6.88
C ARG A 118 2.50 -1.54 -7.73
N ILE A 119 3.13 -1.59 -8.91
CA ILE A 119 3.12 -2.80 -9.76
C ILE A 119 3.81 -3.96 -9.05
N ILE A 120 4.96 -3.72 -8.41
CA ILE A 120 5.72 -4.76 -7.70
C ILE A 120 4.94 -5.34 -6.51
N ILE A 121 4.25 -4.49 -5.75
CA ILE A 121 3.47 -4.94 -4.57
C ILE A 121 2.06 -5.43 -4.92
N SER A 122 1.58 -5.19 -6.15
CA SER A 122 0.21 -5.56 -6.57
C SER A 122 -0.17 -7.03 -6.31
N PRO A 123 0.70 -8.03 -6.52
CA PRO A 123 0.36 -9.42 -6.18
C PRO A 123 0.07 -9.64 -4.69
N ALA A 124 0.80 -8.93 -3.81
CA ALA A 124 0.57 -8.97 -2.37
C ALA A 124 -0.74 -8.25 -2.01
N ASP A 125 -1.02 -7.12 -2.67
CA ASP A 125 -2.25 -6.35 -2.51
C ASP A 125 -3.51 -7.13 -2.93
N THR A 126 -3.45 -7.81 -4.07
CA THR A 126 -4.51 -8.68 -4.56
C THR A 126 -4.76 -9.82 -3.57
N THR A 127 -3.70 -10.42 -3.03
CA THR A 127 -3.81 -11.50 -2.04
C THR A 127 -4.47 -11.03 -0.74
N LYS A 128 -4.07 -9.86 -0.19
CA LYS A 128 -4.75 -9.28 0.97
C LYS A 128 -6.22 -9.04 0.68
N THR A 129 -6.54 -8.40 -0.45
CA THR A 129 -7.91 -7.99 -0.76
C THR A 129 -8.83 -9.20 -0.88
N MET A 130 -8.36 -10.27 -1.53
CA MET A 130 -9.08 -11.54 -1.60
C MET A 130 -9.32 -12.15 -0.21
N MET A 131 -8.33 -12.09 0.69
CA MET A 131 -8.50 -12.56 2.07
C MET A 131 -9.39 -11.64 2.92
N GLN A 132 -9.41 -10.33 2.66
CA GLN A 132 -10.25 -9.38 3.39
C GLN A 132 -11.72 -9.47 2.98
N VAL A 133 -11.99 -9.68 1.69
CA VAL A 133 -13.36 -9.78 1.15
C VAL A 133 -13.93 -11.18 1.35
N HIS A 134 -13.18 -12.24 1.02
CA HIS A 134 -13.68 -13.63 1.04
C HIS A 134 -13.22 -14.45 2.26
N GLY A 135 -12.45 -13.86 3.19
CA GLY A 135 -12.03 -14.54 4.41
C GLY A 135 -11.15 -15.77 4.15
N LYS A 136 -11.44 -16.89 4.82
CA LYS A 136 -10.63 -18.12 4.78
C LYS A 136 -10.60 -18.79 3.39
N GLU A 137 -11.64 -18.59 2.59
CA GLU A 137 -11.76 -19.16 1.24
C GLU A 137 -11.05 -18.31 0.17
N GLY A 138 -10.68 -17.07 0.50
CA GLY A 138 -10.05 -16.14 -0.44
C GLY A 138 -8.73 -16.67 -1.04
N LEU A 139 -7.92 -17.39 -0.25
CA LEU A 139 -6.69 -18.03 -0.74
C LEU A 139 -6.98 -19.21 -1.68
N ALA A 140 -8.02 -19.99 -1.41
CA ALA A 140 -8.42 -21.11 -2.27
C ALA A 140 -8.99 -20.60 -3.60
N LEU A 141 -9.81 -19.55 -3.57
CA LEU A 141 -10.34 -18.86 -4.75
C LEU A 141 -9.22 -18.22 -5.57
N LEU A 142 -8.27 -17.54 -4.92
CA LEU A 142 -7.12 -16.95 -5.60
C LEU A 142 -6.24 -18.03 -6.23
N ARG A 143 -5.95 -19.12 -5.51
CA ARG A 143 -5.18 -20.26 -6.05
C ARG A 143 -5.87 -20.89 -7.26
N ASN A 144 -7.18 -21.07 -7.20
CA ASN A 144 -7.97 -21.58 -8.33
C ASN A 144 -7.98 -20.60 -9.51
N LYS A 145 -8.01 -19.30 -9.26
CA LYS A 145 -7.95 -18.26 -10.29
C LYS A 145 -6.56 -18.19 -10.94
N VAL A 146 -5.48 -18.27 -10.15
CA VAL A 146 -4.10 -18.35 -10.66
C VAL A 146 -3.87 -19.64 -11.44
N ALA A 147 -4.45 -20.77 -11.01
CA ALA A 147 -4.37 -22.03 -11.74
C ALA A 147 -5.12 -22.00 -13.08
N LYS A 148 -6.19 -21.21 -13.21
CA LYS A 148 -6.98 -21.07 -14.45
C LYS A 148 -6.47 -19.99 -15.40
N SER A 149 -6.08 -18.83 -14.87
CA SER A 149 -5.75 -17.63 -15.63
C SER A 149 -4.26 -17.31 -15.66
N GLY A 150 -3.43 -18.04 -14.89
CA GLY A 150 -1.99 -17.81 -14.77
C GLY A 150 -1.62 -16.73 -13.76
N PRO A 151 -0.31 -16.43 -13.61
CA PRO A 151 0.22 -15.44 -12.66
C PRO A 151 -0.25 -14.00 -12.94
N SER A 152 -0.64 -13.71 -14.18
CA SER A 152 -1.19 -12.42 -14.60
C SER A 152 -2.48 -12.05 -13.85
N ALA A 153 -3.23 -13.03 -13.35
CA ALA A 153 -4.42 -12.81 -12.52
C ALA A 153 -4.13 -12.01 -11.23
N LEU A 154 -2.89 -12.05 -10.74
CA LEU A 154 -2.45 -11.28 -9.57
C LEU A 154 -2.23 -9.79 -9.88
N PHE A 155 -2.07 -9.46 -11.16
CA PHE A 155 -1.88 -8.10 -11.67
C PHE A 155 -3.18 -7.51 -12.25
N GLU A 156 -4.31 -8.23 -12.17
CA GLU A 156 -5.61 -7.68 -12.53
C GLU A 156 -5.91 -6.47 -11.63
N GLY A 157 -5.96 -5.28 -12.24
CA GLY A 157 -6.12 -4.00 -11.53
C GLY A 157 -4.82 -3.30 -11.12
N ALA A 158 -3.65 -3.94 -11.28
CA ALA A 158 -2.35 -3.33 -10.98
C ALA A 158 -2.08 -2.08 -11.82
N LEU A 159 -2.42 -2.12 -13.11
CA LEU A 159 -2.28 -0.96 -14.00
C LEU A 159 -3.23 0.18 -13.60
N GLY A 160 -4.45 -0.12 -13.17
CA GLY A 160 -5.40 0.89 -12.68
C GLY A 160 -4.94 1.51 -11.36
N ALA A 161 -4.45 0.70 -10.41
CA ALA A 161 -3.88 1.18 -9.15
C ALA A 161 -2.62 2.03 -9.38
N SER A 162 -1.77 1.64 -10.32
CA SER A 162 -0.55 2.37 -10.66
C SER A 162 -0.85 3.67 -11.40
N ALA A 163 -1.84 3.68 -12.30
CA ALA A 163 -2.32 4.91 -12.93
C ALA A 163 -2.94 5.87 -11.91
N ALA A 164 -3.70 5.36 -10.94
CA ALA A 164 -4.25 6.16 -9.85
C ALA A 164 -3.14 6.78 -8.97
N THR A 165 -2.08 6.03 -8.65
CA THR A 165 -0.90 6.53 -7.92
C THR A 165 -0.02 7.46 -8.76
N TRP A 166 -0.07 7.37 -10.09
CA TRP A 166 0.67 8.28 -10.97
C TRP A 166 -0.02 9.64 -11.11
N VAL A 167 -1.36 9.66 -11.17
CA VAL A 167 -2.17 10.87 -11.32
C VAL A 167 -2.45 11.55 -9.97
N GLY A 168 -2.45 10.80 -8.87
CA GLY A 168 -2.82 11.25 -7.52
C GLY A 168 -1.68 11.18 -6.52
#